data_AF-A0ABD0LN57-F1
#
_entry.id   AF-A0ABD0LN57-F1
#
_cell.length_a   1.000
_cell.length_b   1.000
_cell.length_c   1.000
_cell.angle_alpha   90.00
_cell.angle_beta   90.00
_cell.angle_gamma   90.00
#
_symmetry.space_group_name_H-M   'P 1'
#
loop_
_entity.id
_entity.type
_entity.pdbx_description
1 polymer ?
#
loop_
_entity_poly.entity_id
_entity_poly.type
_entity_poly.pdbx_seq_one_letter_code
_entity_poly.pdbx_strand_id
1 'polypeptide(L)'
;MAGAGVTRVVKRCEEAKENGKLDLSECELVHVPDALYMLMRNTTLETCNLSANVLRRIPAKLAIKFPHLTELHLSSNHLSSLPEELRHVSGLTTLDISNNHFDTLPQVVYRLEALRKLNAEQNGIVEVNVSRLKAITSLAEVNLQENPLTDDVHNQLLEIRVINVLLTPRDPELDAVD
;
A
#
# COMPACT_ATOMS: atom_id res chain seq x y z
N MET A 1 -7.54 -28.96 1.43
CA MET A 1 -6.82 -27.86 2.12
C MET A 1 -7.55 -26.50 2.09
N ALA A 2 -8.67 -26.33 1.37
CA ALA A 2 -9.39 -25.04 1.29
C ALA A 2 -10.16 -24.60 2.57
N GLY A 3 -10.37 -25.48 3.55
CA GLY A 3 -11.22 -25.20 4.72
C GLY A 3 -10.58 -24.35 5.82
N ALA A 4 -9.26 -24.42 5.99
CA ALA A 4 -8.57 -23.71 7.07
C ALA A 4 -8.48 -22.19 6.82
N GLY A 5 -8.15 -21.79 5.58
CA GLY A 5 -8.09 -20.37 5.19
C GLY A 5 -9.46 -19.67 5.28
N VAL A 6 -10.53 -20.32 4.82
CA VAL A 6 -11.89 -19.76 4.89
C VAL A 6 -12.34 -19.58 6.34
N THR A 7 -12.10 -20.59 7.20
CA THR A 7 -12.45 -20.51 8.63
C THR A 7 -11.69 -19.38 9.33
N ARG A 8 -10.40 -19.20 9.00
CA ARG A 8 -9.56 -18.10 9.51
C ARG A 8 -10.12 -16.74 9.11
N VAL A 9 -10.48 -16.55 7.83
CA VAL A 9 -11.05 -15.29 7.32
C VAL A 9 -12.35 -14.96 8.03
N VAL A 10 -13.28 -15.90 8.14
CA VAL A 10 -14.57 -15.68 8.80
C VAL A 10 -14.36 -15.26 10.26
N LYS A 11 -13.49 -15.96 11.00
CA LYS A 11 -13.20 -15.62 12.39
C LYS A 11 -12.68 -14.19 12.54
N ARG A 12 -11.68 -13.81 11.73
CA ARG A 12 -11.10 -12.46 11.74
C ARG A 12 -12.09 -11.37 11.31
N CYS A 13 -13.03 -11.71 10.43
CA CYS A 13 -14.13 -10.81 10.09
C CYS A 13 -15.04 -10.56 11.31
N GLU A 14 -15.41 -11.60 12.06
CA GLU A 14 -16.23 -11.44 13.27
C GLU A 14 -15.51 -10.59 14.34
N GLU A 15 -14.22 -10.86 14.59
CA GLU A 15 -13.39 -10.06 15.52
C GLU A 15 -13.32 -8.58 15.09
N ALA A 16 -13.20 -8.32 13.78
CA ALA A 16 -13.17 -6.96 13.23
C ALA A 16 -14.49 -6.20 13.37
N LYS A 17 -15.63 -6.87 13.61
CA LYS A 17 -16.92 -6.19 13.82
C LYS A 17 -16.96 -5.39 15.11
N GLU A 18 -16.17 -5.76 16.10
CA GLU A 18 -16.16 -5.11 17.41
C GLU A 18 -15.24 -3.88 17.45
N ASN A 19 -14.15 -3.91 16.68
CA ASN A 19 -13.08 -2.90 16.78
C ASN A 19 -12.80 -2.14 15.46
N GLY A 20 -13.46 -2.49 14.36
CA GLY A 20 -13.25 -1.85 13.05
C GLY A 20 -11.89 -2.14 12.41
N LYS A 21 -11.12 -3.09 12.95
CA LYS A 21 -9.76 -3.45 12.50
C LYS A 21 -9.76 -4.85 11.93
N LEU A 22 -9.75 -4.93 10.60
CA LEU A 22 -9.76 -6.19 9.87
C LEU A 22 -8.33 -6.66 9.59
N ASP A 23 -7.95 -7.79 10.18
CA ASP A 23 -6.67 -8.43 9.88
C ASP A 23 -6.84 -9.74 9.11
N LEU A 24 -6.53 -9.71 7.82
CA LEU A 24 -6.49 -10.86 6.91
C LEU A 24 -5.07 -11.16 6.43
N SER A 25 -4.06 -10.75 7.20
CA SER A 25 -2.67 -11.08 6.90
C SER A 25 -2.40 -12.59 7.00
N GLU A 26 -1.47 -13.11 6.20
CA GLU A 26 -1.06 -14.53 6.24
C GLU A 26 -2.24 -15.51 6.07
N CYS A 27 -3.20 -15.16 5.21
CA CYS A 27 -4.37 -15.99 4.92
C CYS A 27 -4.23 -16.80 3.62
N GLU A 28 -3.05 -16.75 2.97
CA GLU A 28 -2.77 -17.38 1.68
C GLU A 28 -3.77 -16.95 0.58
N LEU A 29 -4.26 -15.70 0.67
CA LEU A 29 -5.28 -15.19 -0.23
C LEU A 29 -4.69 -14.96 -1.63
N VAL A 30 -5.29 -15.61 -2.63
CA VAL A 30 -5.02 -15.35 -4.05
C VAL A 30 -5.82 -14.12 -4.54
N HIS A 31 -7.02 -13.95 -3.99
CA HIS A 31 -7.91 -12.82 -4.25
C HIS A 31 -8.63 -12.42 -2.96
N VAL A 32 -9.04 -11.16 -2.86
CA VAL A 32 -9.94 -10.70 -1.79
C VAL A 32 -11.31 -11.37 -1.99
N PRO A 33 -11.78 -12.21 -1.05
CA PRO A 33 -12.98 -13.03 -1.26
C PRO A 33 -14.25 -12.18 -1.22
N ASP A 34 -15.22 -12.45 -2.12
CA ASP A 34 -16.47 -11.69 -2.15
C ASP A 34 -17.31 -11.80 -0.87
N ALA A 35 -17.17 -12.93 -0.16
CA ALA A 35 -17.78 -13.13 1.14
C ALA A 35 -17.36 -12.07 2.17
N LEU A 36 -16.16 -11.48 2.03
CA LEU A 36 -15.70 -10.39 2.88
C LEU A 36 -16.70 -9.23 2.89
N TYR A 37 -17.16 -8.81 1.70
CA TYR A 37 -18.09 -7.69 1.56
C TYR A 37 -19.48 -8.01 2.10
N MET A 38 -19.84 -9.30 2.17
CA MET A 38 -21.12 -9.74 2.75
C MET A 38 -21.04 -9.79 4.27
N LEU A 39 -19.93 -10.30 4.82
CA LEU A 39 -19.70 -10.40 6.26
C LEU A 39 -19.52 -9.04 6.92
N MET A 40 -18.85 -8.12 6.25
CA MET A 40 -18.50 -6.79 6.77
C MET A 40 -19.45 -5.69 6.31
N ARG A 41 -20.62 -6.03 5.74
CA ARG A 41 -21.54 -5.05 5.13
C ARG A 41 -22.09 -3.99 6.10
N ASN A 42 -22.13 -4.30 7.39
CA ASN A 42 -22.65 -3.43 8.45
C ASN A 42 -21.54 -2.95 9.40
N THR A 43 -20.28 -3.04 8.98
CA THR A 43 -19.12 -2.70 9.81
C THR A 43 -18.35 -1.58 9.14
N THR A 44 -18.16 -0.49 9.88
CA THR A 44 -17.20 0.55 9.48
C THR A 44 -15.80 0.03 9.76
N LEU A 45 -14.99 -0.11 8.73
CA LEU A 45 -13.58 -0.45 8.86
C LEU A 45 -12.73 0.80 8.88
N GLU A 46 -11.88 0.89 9.90
CA GLU A 46 -10.83 1.90 10.04
C GLU A 46 -9.50 1.35 9.53
N THR A 47 -9.19 0.09 9.84
CA THR A 47 -7.95 -0.54 9.38
C THR A 47 -8.23 -1.83 8.61
N CYS A 48 -7.47 -2.06 7.54
CA CYS A 48 -7.50 -3.30 6.79
C CYS A 48 -6.08 -3.77 6.52
N ASN A 49 -5.72 -4.92 7.07
CA ASN A 49 -4.46 -5.59 6.83
C ASN A 49 -4.68 -6.81 5.92
N LEU A 50 -4.05 -6.78 4.75
CA LEU A 50 -4.03 -7.84 3.73
C LEU A 50 -2.58 -8.27 3.44
N SER A 51 -1.64 -7.96 4.33
CA SER A 51 -0.22 -8.26 4.13
C SER A 51 0.09 -9.76 4.10
N ALA A 52 1.24 -10.15 3.58
CA ALA A 52 1.71 -11.54 3.57
C ALA A 52 0.68 -12.51 2.94
N ASN A 53 0.15 -12.15 1.79
CA ASN A 53 -0.73 -12.99 0.98
C ASN A 53 -0.11 -13.16 -0.42
N VAL A 54 -0.85 -13.73 -1.36
CA VAL A 54 -0.40 -13.91 -2.75
C VAL A 54 -1.29 -13.11 -3.71
N LEU A 55 -1.78 -11.95 -3.25
CA LEU A 55 -2.67 -11.09 -4.02
C LEU A 55 -1.93 -10.47 -5.21
N ARG A 56 -2.54 -10.56 -6.39
CA ARG A 56 -2.04 -9.91 -7.61
C ARG A 56 -2.74 -8.59 -7.95
N ARG A 57 -3.90 -8.35 -7.35
CA ARG A 57 -4.68 -7.12 -7.52
C ARG A 57 -5.56 -6.87 -6.32
N ILE A 58 -5.83 -5.59 -6.06
CA ILE A 58 -6.88 -5.16 -5.15
C ILE A 58 -8.13 -4.78 -5.97
N PRO A 59 -9.29 -5.37 -5.70
CA PRO A 59 -10.52 -5.01 -6.41
C PRO A 59 -11.00 -3.61 -6.01
N ALA A 60 -11.47 -2.83 -6.98
CA ALA A 60 -12.11 -1.51 -6.77
C ALA A 60 -13.21 -1.53 -5.69
N LYS A 61 -13.93 -2.65 -5.60
CA LYS A 61 -14.98 -2.90 -4.61
C LYS A 61 -14.51 -2.73 -3.16
N LEU A 62 -13.23 -2.96 -2.86
CA LEU A 62 -12.65 -2.71 -1.53
C LEU A 62 -12.83 -1.24 -1.13
N ALA A 63 -12.38 -0.32 -1.99
CA ALA A 63 -12.46 1.12 -1.74
C ALA A 63 -13.91 1.62 -1.63
N ILE A 64 -14.80 1.06 -2.47
CA ILE A 64 -16.23 1.43 -2.48
C ILE A 64 -16.94 0.94 -1.20
N LYS A 65 -16.57 -0.25 -0.70
CA LYS A 65 -17.22 -0.85 0.47
C LYS A 65 -16.67 -0.35 1.80
N PHE A 66 -15.41 0.06 1.83
CA PHE A 66 -14.75 0.51 3.03
C PHE A 66 -14.19 1.94 2.83
N PRO A 67 -15.04 2.94 2.58
CA PRO A 67 -14.61 4.31 2.29
C PRO A 67 -14.02 5.04 3.51
N HIS A 68 -14.22 4.50 4.72
CA HIS A 68 -13.78 5.07 5.98
C HIS A 68 -12.42 4.54 6.47
N LEU A 69 -11.71 3.75 5.66
CA LEU A 69 -10.38 3.26 6.02
C LEU A 69 -9.41 4.42 6.24
N THR A 70 -8.66 4.35 7.34
CA THR A 70 -7.55 5.24 7.68
C THR A 70 -6.20 4.55 7.43
N GLU A 71 -6.15 3.22 7.54
CA GLU A 71 -4.94 2.42 7.35
C GLU A 71 -5.19 1.22 6.43
N LEU A 72 -4.34 1.07 5.41
CA LEU A 72 -4.38 -0.04 4.48
C LEU A 72 -2.99 -0.66 4.33
N HIS A 73 -2.85 -1.91 4.77
CA HIS A 73 -1.61 -2.67 4.67
C HIS A 73 -1.72 -3.76 3.62
N LEU A 74 -0.87 -3.70 2.60
CA LEU A 74 -0.83 -4.59 1.44
C LEU A 74 0.56 -5.21 1.24
N SER A 75 1.45 -5.07 2.23
CA SER A 75 2.84 -5.48 2.09
C SER A 75 3.02 -6.98 1.89
N SER A 76 4.12 -7.39 1.27
CA SER A 76 4.43 -8.81 1.00
C SER A 76 3.30 -9.51 0.21
N ASN A 77 3.04 -8.99 -0.99
CA ASN A 77 2.09 -9.55 -1.96
C ASN A 77 2.73 -9.56 -3.37
N HIS A 78 1.94 -9.84 -4.40
CA HIS A 78 2.36 -9.80 -5.81
C HIS A 78 1.65 -8.68 -6.58
N LEU A 79 1.38 -7.54 -5.93
CA LEU A 79 0.69 -6.41 -6.54
C LEU A 79 1.63 -5.63 -7.46
N SER A 80 1.13 -5.23 -8.62
CA SER A 80 1.81 -4.32 -9.55
C SER A 80 0.98 -3.07 -9.88
N SER A 81 -0.26 -3.00 -9.38
CA SER A 81 -1.15 -1.85 -9.54
C SER A 81 -2.12 -1.76 -8.38
N LEU A 82 -2.69 -0.56 -8.19
CA LEU A 82 -3.77 -0.29 -7.26
C LEU A 82 -4.98 0.26 -8.03
N PRO A 83 -6.22 -0.03 -7.58
CA PRO A 83 -7.41 0.48 -8.23
C PRO A 83 -7.55 2.00 -8.01
N GLU A 84 -7.96 2.69 -9.05
CA GLU A 84 -8.12 4.16 -9.04
C GLU A 84 -9.21 4.62 -8.06
N GLU A 85 -10.14 3.75 -7.72
CA GLU A 85 -11.21 3.99 -6.75
C GLU A 85 -10.70 4.18 -5.32
N LEU A 86 -9.44 3.84 -5.00
CA LEU A 86 -8.86 4.14 -3.68
C LEU A 86 -8.85 5.64 -3.38
N ARG A 87 -8.89 6.52 -4.39
CA ARG A 87 -9.07 7.96 -4.21
C ARG A 87 -10.34 8.33 -3.42
N HIS A 88 -11.36 7.47 -3.38
CA HIS A 88 -12.59 7.72 -2.64
C HIS A 88 -12.46 7.41 -1.14
N VAL A 89 -11.36 6.76 -0.72
CA VAL A 89 -11.03 6.52 0.69
C VAL A 89 -10.34 7.77 1.23
N SER A 90 -11.11 8.86 1.35
CA SER A 90 -10.59 10.19 1.66
C SER A 90 -9.94 10.31 3.03
N GLY A 91 -10.21 9.36 3.94
CA GLY A 91 -9.60 9.28 5.27
C GLY A 91 -8.27 8.52 5.34
N LEU A 92 -7.77 7.96 4.22
CA LEU A 92 -6.61 7.08 4.25
C LEU A 92 -5.33 7.86 4.58
N THR A 93 -4.79 7.66 5.79
CA THR A 93 -3.57 8.32 6.27
C THR A 93 -2.33 7.46 6.12
N THR A 94 -2.48 6.13 6.12
CA THR A 94 -1.36 5.19 6.04
C THR A 94 -1.62 4.17 4.94
N LEU A 95 -0.69 4.05 4.00
CA LEU A 95 -0.68 3.04 2.96
C LEU A 95 0.67 2.32 2.95
N ASP A 96 0.64 1.00 3.10
CA ASP A 96 1.81 0.16 2.99
C ASP A 96 1.67 -0.79 1.79
N ILE A 97 2.51 -0.60 0.78
CA ILE A 97 2.63 -1.43 -0.42
C ILE A 97 4.03 -2.04 -0.54
N SER A 98 4.80 -2.08 0.56
CA SER A 98 6.16 -2.61 0.55
C SER A 98 6.24 -4.09 0.14
N ASN A 99 7.37 -4.54 -0.36
CA ASN A 99 7.58 -5.93 -0.78
C ASN A 99 6.50 -6.42 -1.76
N ASN A 100 6.38 -5.71 -2.88
CA ASN A 100 5.46 -6.00 -3.98
C ASN A 100 6.21 -5.89 -5.33
N HIS A 101 5.48 -5.78 -6.45
CA HIS A 101 6.03 -5.77 -7.80
C HIS A 101 5.61 -4.50 -8.55
N PHE A 102 5.64 -3.35 -7.86
CA PHE A 102 5.34 -2.06 -8.49
C PHE A 102 6.56 -1.55 -9.26
N ASP A 103 6.45 -1.37 -10.58
CA ASP A 103 7.51 -0.80 -11.42
C ASP A 103 7.56 0.74 -11.37
N THR A 104 6.45 1.36 -10.98
CA THR A 104 6.29 2.81 -10.80
C THR A 104 5.39 3.07 -9.60
N LEU A 105 5.49 4.26 -9.00
CA LEU A 105 4.57 4.63 -7.94
C LEU A 105 3.13 4.82 -8.50
N PRO A 106 2.11 4.10 -7.99
CA PRO A 106 0.76 4.10 -8.57
C PRO A 106 0.12 5.49 -8.64
N GLN A 107 -0.54 5.81 -9.75
CA GLN A 107 -1.11 7.14 -9.97
C GLN A 107 -2.14 7.55 -8.91
N VAL A 108 -2.88 6.59 -8.36
CA VAL A 108 -3.87 6.83 -7.31
C VAL A 108 -3.26 7.42 -6.03
N VAL A 109 -1.98 7.13 -5.73
CA VAL A 109 -1.28 7.64 -4.56
C VAL A 109 -1.24 9.18 -4.55
N TYR A 110 -1.03 9.80 -5.71
CA TYR A 110 -1.03 11.26 -5.86
C TYR A 110 -2.41 11.89 -5.65
N ARG A 111 -3.46 11.08 -5.50
CA ARG A 111 -4.86 11.51 -5.33
C ARG A 111 -5.40 11.20 -3.93
N LEU A 112 -4.58 10.64 -3.04
CA LEU A 112 -4.98 10.35 -1.65
C LEU A 112 -4.76 11.60 -0.79
N GLU A 113 -5.81 12.41 -0.65
CA GLU A 113 -5.73 13.75 -0.05
C GLU A 113 -5.28 13.77 1.41
N ALA A 114 -5.59 12.72 2.18
CA ALA A 114 -5.23 12.62 3.60
C ALA A 114 -3.97 11.79 3.87
N LEU A 115 -3.29 11.28 2.83
CA LEU A 115 -2.17 10.35 3.01
C LEU A 115 -1.01 11.04 3.72
N ARG A 116 -0.59 10.48 4.86
CA ARG A 116 0.51 10.98 5.68
C ARG A 116 1.74 10.11 5.58
N LYS A 117 1.56 8.79 5.48
CA LYS A 117 2.65 7.82 5.43
C LYS A 117 2.42 6.85 4.27
N LEU A 118 3.44 6.73 3.44
CA LEU A 118 3.49 5.78 2.35
C LEU A 118 4.73 4.91 2.48
N ASN A 119 4.54 3.61 2.66
CA ASN A 119 5.65 2.66 2.53
C ASN A 119 5.57 1.95 1.18
N ALA A 120 6.56 2.16 0.32
CA ALA A 120 6.73 1.49 -0.96
C ALA A 120 8.10 0.82 -1.08
N GLU A 121 8.73 0.52 0.06
CA GLU A 121 10.00 -0.18 0.15
C GLU A 121 9.98 -1.53 -0.60
N GLN A 122 11.12 -1.95 -1.12
CA GLN A 122 11.30 -3.29 -1.70
C GLN A 122 10.30 -3.56 -2.82
N ASN A 123 10.36 -2.74 -3.86
CA ASN A 123 9.57 -2.87 -5.09
C ASN A 123 10.48 -2.73 -6.32
N GLY A 124 9.89 -2.75 -7.51
CA GLY A 124 10.60 -2.51 -8.76
C GLY A 124 10.57 -1.05 -9.21
N ILE A 125 10.34 -0.07 -8.31
CA ILE A 125 10.05 1.31 -8.70
C ILE A 125 11.30 1.97 -9.30
N VAL A 126 11.23 2.23 -10.61
CA VAL A 126 12.31 2.91 -11.36
C VAL A 126 12.08 4.42 -11.40
N GLU A 127 10.81 4.83 -11.51
CA GLU A 127 10.43 6.24 -11.66
C GLU A 127 9.31 6.67 -10.70
N VAL A 128 9.41 7.92 -10.26
CA VAL A 128 8.42 8.62 -9.42
C VAL A 128 8.22 10.03 -9.97
N ASN A 129 6.97 10.48 -10.04
CA ASN A 129 6.69 11.86 -10.41
C ASN A 129 6.95 12.79 -9.21
N VAL A 130 8.18 13.27 -9.09
CA VAL A 130 8.64 14.12 -7.97
C VAL A 130 7.79 15.38 -7.81
N SER A 131 7.39 16.01 -8.93
CA SER A 131 6.56 17.22 -8.88
C SER A 131 5.19 16.96 -8.27
N ARG A 132 4.54 15.84 -8.63
CA ARG A 132 3.28 15.43 -8.03
C ARG A 132 3.44 14.98 -6.59
N LEU A 133 4.52 14.27 -6.27
CA LEU A 133 4.81 13.86 -4.90
C LEU A 133 4.95 15.07 -3.97
N LYS A 134 5.70 16.10 -4.40
CA LYS A 134 5.84 17.38 -3.69
C LYS A 134 4.50 18.13 -3.50
N ALA A 135 3.54 17.93 -4.41
CA ALA A 135 2.23 18.57 -4.33
C ALA A 135 1.28 17.92 -3.30
N ILE A 136 1.59 16.73 -2.79
CA ILE A 136 0.80 16.06 -1.74
C ILE A 136 1.15 16.71 -0.39
N THR A 137 0.45 17.79 -0.03
CA THR A 137 0.75 18.58 1.17
C THR A 137 0.48 17.85 2.49
N SER A 138 -0.30 16.77 2.46
CA SER A 138 -0.59 15.94 3.63
C SER A 138 0.50 14.92 3.93
N LEU A 139 1.34 14.58 2.94
CA LEU A 139 2.34 13.53 3.05
C LEU A 139 3.48 14.00 3.95
N ALA A 140 3.71 13.26 5.02
CA ALA A 140 4.78 13.52 5.97
C ALA A 140 5.99 12.62 5.68
N GLU A 141 5.75 11.39 5.25
CA GLU A 141 6.80 10.39 5.04
C GLU A 141 6.50 9.49 3.84
N VAL A 142 7.54 9.22 3.06
CA VAL A 142 7.53 8.25 1.98
C VAL A 142 8.80 7.39 2.04
N ASN A 143 8.62 6.08 2.15
CA ASN A 143 9.70 5.11 2.08
C ASN A 143 9.78 4.50 0.67
N LEU A 144 10.91 4.72 0.00
CA LEU A 144 11.25 4.18 -1.32
C LEU A 144 12.58 3.41 -1.27
N GLN A 145 13.01 2.96 -0.09
CA GLN A 145 14.16 2.07 0.05
C GLN A 145 13.96 0.78 -0.75
N GLU A 146 15.05 0.11 -1.09
CA GLU A 146 15.11 -1.13 -1.84
C GLU A 146 14.32 -1.09 -3.16
N ASN A 147 14.42 0.04 -3.87
CA ASN A 147 13.86 0.21 -5.22
C ASN A 147 14.96 0.61 -6.21
N PRO A 148 14.91 0.10 -7.46
CA PRO A 148 15.87 0.42 -8.52
C PRO A 148 15.61 1.81 -9.15
N LEU A 149 15.49 2.84 -8.32
CA LEU A 149 15.27 4.23 -8.78
C LEU A 149 16.42 4.68 -9.67
N THR A 150 16.11 5.40 -10.75
CA THR A 150 17.14 6.03 -11.60
C THR A 150 17.93 7.09 -10.84
N ASP A 151 19.13 7.41 -11.34
CA ASP A 151 19.99 8.41 -10.68
C ASP A 151 19.35 9.79 -10.59
N ASP A 152 18.73 10.21 -11.69
CA ASP A 152 18.00 11.47 -11.79
C ASP A 152 16.87 11.55 -10.75
N VAL A 153 16.01 10.53 -10.68
CA VAL A 153 14.87 10.53 -9.74
C VAL A 153 15.35 10.53 -8.28
N HIS A 154 16.37 9.73 -7.95
CA HIS A 154 16.93 9.70 -6.60
C HIS A 154 17.50 11.06 -6.18
N ASN A 155 18.25 11.73 -7.07
CA ASN A 155 18.79 13.07 -6.79
C ASN A 155 17.66 14.11 -6.60
N GLN A 156 16.63 14.07 -7.45
CA GLN A 156 15.46 14.95 -7.30
C GLN A 156 14.68 14.69 -5.99
N LEU A 157 14.60 13.43 -5.56
CA LEU A 157 13.99 13.04 -4.29
C LEU A 157 14.81 13.53 -3.08
N LEU A 158 16.14 13.48 -3.16
CA LEU A 158 17.06 14.04 -2.15
C LEU A 158 16.96 15.55 -2.00
N GLU A 159 16.41 16.28 -2.98
CA GLU A 159 16.16 17.71 -2.88
C GLU A 159 14.83 18.05 -2.18
N ILE A 160 13.95 17.07 -1.95
CA ILE A 160 12.70 17.29 -1.24
C ILE A 160 13.01 17.63 0.23
N ARG A 161 12.40 18.72 0.72
CA ARG A 161 12.51 19.17 2.13
C ARG A 161 11.18 19.19 2.87
N VAL A 162 10.07 19.05 2.13
CA VAL A 162 8.71 19.13 2.67
C VAL A 162 8.17 17.78 3.16
N ILE A 163 8.77 16.68 2.71
CA ILE A 163 8.39 15.30 3.03
C ILE A 163 9.65 14.57 3.50
N ASN A 164 9.54 13.72 4.51
CA ASN A 164 10.61 12.79 4.88
C ASN A 164 10.69 11.68 3.83
N VAL A 165 11.73 11.69 3.00
CA VAL A 165 11.94 10.67 1.95
C VAL A 165 13.03 9.72 2.41
N LEU A 166 12.68 8.45 2.58
CA LEU A 166 13.64 7.39 2.87
C LEU A 166 14.05 6.71 1.55
N LEU A 167 15.35 6.70 1.28
CA LEU A 167 15.95 6.14 0.06
C LEU A 167 17.06 5.16 0.44
N THR A 168 17.32 4.16 -0.40
CA THR A 168 18.50 3.30 -0.22
C THR A 168 19.76 4.15 -0.40
N PRO A 169 20.69 4.13 0.57
CA PRO A 169 21.98 4.78 0.40
C PRO A 169 22.68 4.22 -0.83
N ARG A 170 23.13 5.09 -1.74
CA ARG A 170 24.03 4.68 -2.81
C ARG A 170 25.46 4.79 -2.31
N ASP A 171 26.18 3.68 -2.34
CA ASP A 171 27.58 3.65 -1.95
C ASP A 171 28.44 4.01 -3.17
N PRO A 172 29.03 5.22 -3.23
CA PRO A 172 29.76 5.67 -4.42
C PRO A 172 31.02 4.83 -4.73
N GLU A 173 31.47 3.98 -3.79
CA GLU A 173 32.66 3.14 -3.96
C GLU A 173 32.39 1.82 -4.72
N LEU A 174 31.14 1.36 -4.81
CA LEU A 174 30.80 0.11 -5.52
C LEU A 174 30.55 0.30 -7.03
N ASP A 175 30.17 1.50 -7.46
CA ASP A 175 29.92 1.82 -8.88
C ASP A 175 31.20 2.23 -9.65
N ALA A 176 32.36 2.26 -8.99
CA ALA A 176 33.64 2.65 -9.59
C ALA A 176 34.48 1.46 -10.11
N VAL A 177 33.92 0.25 -10.14
CA VAL A 177 34.57 -0.96 -10.67
C VAL A 177 33.82 -1.50 -11.89
N ASP A 178 34.00 -0.82 -13.03
CA ASP A 178 33.96 -1.42 -14.37
C ASP A 178 34.83 -0.61 -15.35
#